data_AF-A0A1H9V2J0-F1
#
_entry.id   AF-A0A1H9V2J0-F1
#
_cell.length_a   1.000
_cell.length_b   1.000
_cell.length_c   1.000
_cell.angle_alpha   90.00
_cell.angle_beta   90.00
_cell.angle_gamma   90.00
#
_symmetry.space_group_name_H-M   'P 1'
#
loop_
_entity.id
_entity.type
_entity.pdbx_description
1 polymer ?
#
loop_
_entity_poly.entity_id
_entity_poly.type
_entity_poly.pdbx_seq_one_letter_code
_entity_poly.pdbx_strand_id
1 'polypeptide(L)'
;MPAFSSQQGIHTTHKNRIVLIVLAPLLTGLLFNYFIGFFQSIYAFYSIAMIMFWTFAGFYFGRAIPPLWKGFLLGNSLWLLSLLLFFHQFQIMTEEGRSVIIAALAQVYVTAYTPITALVVEAADNTVVTEEMIMYPSYMLMLFNFVLGFAAGVYARTRM
;
A
#
# COMPACT_ATOMS: atom_id res chain seq x y z
N MET A 1 -24.74 -24.92 -31.52
CA MET A 1 -23.67 -24.71 -30.51
C MET A 1 -23.06 -23.35 -30.76
N PRO A 2 -23.13 -22.41 -29.79
CA PRO A 2 -21.94 -22.14 -28.97
C PRO A 2 -22.28 -21.84 -27.50
N ALA A 3 -21.63 -22.55 -26.58
CA ALA A 3 -21.69 -22.32 -25.12
C ALA A 3 -20.27 -22.17 -24.53
N PHE A 4 -19.37 -21.49 -25.26
CA PHE A 4 -17.95 -21.42 -24.91
C PHE A 4 -17.47 -20.02 -24.48
N SER A 5 -18.32 -18.99 -24.52
CA SER A 5 -17.92 -17.60 -24.24
C SER A 5 -18.14 -17.13 -22.80
N SER A 6 -18.96 -17.82 -22.00
CA SER A 6 -19.35 -17.33 -20.66
C SER A 6 -18.33 -17.63 -19.56
N GLN A 7 -17.53 -18.71 -19.66
CA GLN A 7 -16.56 -19.06 -18.62
C GLN A 7 -15.25 -18.25 -18.69
N GLN A 8 -14.83 -17.79 -19.88
CA GLN A 8 -13.64 -16.94 -20.01
C GLN A 8 -13.83 -15.55 -19.38
N GLY A 9 -15.05 -14.98 -19.44
CA GLY A 9 -15.33 -13.64 -18.90
C GLY A 9 -15.35 -13.54 -17.36
N ILE A 10 -15.67 -14.63 -16.65
CA ILE A 10 -15.70 -14.64 -15.18
C ILE A 10 -14.27 -14.66 -14.63
N HIS A 11 -13.37 -15.43 -15.27
CA HIS A 11 -11.98 -15.57 -14.84
C HIS A 11 -11.14 -14.29 -15.02
N THR A 12 -11.44 -13.48 -16.05
CA THR A 12 -10.78 -12.18 -16.28
C THR A 12 -11.18 -11.13 -15.24
N THR A 13 -12.43 -11.16 -14.79
CA THR A 13 -12.98 -10.17 -13.85
C THR A 13 -12.29 -10.23 -12.48
N HIS A 14 -12.01 -11.43 -11.97
CA HIS A 14 -11.28 -11.61 -10.70
C HIS A 14 -9.83 -11.13 -10.77
N LYS A 15 -9.13 -11.40 -11.89
CA LYS A 15 -7.75 -10.96 -12.10
C LYS A 15 -7.65 -9.43 -12.14
N ASN A 16 -8.56 -8.78 -12.88
CA ASN A 16 -8.59 -7.33 -12.99
C ASN A 16 -8.84 -6.67 -11.63
N ARG A 17 -9.73 -7.25 -10.81
CA ARG A 17 -9.99 -6.75 -9.46
C ARG A 17 -8.77 -6.79 -8.54
N ILE A 18 -8.00 -7.89 -8.57
CA ILE A 18 -6.77 -8.03 -7.79
C ILE A 18 -5.77 -6.96 -8.19
N VAL A 19 -5.54 -6.78 -9.49
CA VAL A 19 -4.61 -5.78 -10.02
C VAL A 19 -5.02 -4.37 -9.60
N LEU A 20 -6.31 -4.03 -9.69
CA LEU A 20 -6.80 -2.72 -9.27
C LEU A 20 -6.63 -2.47 -7.77
N ILE A 21 -6.87 -3.47 -6.91
CA ILE A 21 -6.68 -3.32 -5.47
C ILE A 21 -5.21 -3.05 -5.13
N VAL A 22 -4.29 -3.79 -5.76
CA VAL A 22 -2.84 -3.63 -5.52
C VAL A 22 -2.32 -2.32 -6.13
N LEU A 23 -2.87 -1.86 -7.26
CA LEU A 23 -2.49 -0.57 -7.85
C LEU A 23 -3.10 0.64 -7.14
N ALA A 24 -4.18 0.46 -6.37
CA ALA A 24 -4.90 1.58 -5.79
C ALA A 24 -4.01 2.53 -4.96
N PRO A 25 -3.12 2.07 -4.04
CA PRO A 25 -2.26 2.98 -3.29
C PRO A 25 -1.30 3.79 -4.16
N LEU A 26 -0.78 3.18 -5.23
CA LEU A 26 0.06 3.87 -6.20
C LEU A 26 -0.73 4.97 -6.92
N LEU A 27 -1.91 4.63 -7.44
CA LEU A 27 -2.74 5.57 -8.20
C LEU A 27 -3.22 6.73 -7.32
N THR A 28 -3.70 6.42 -6.11
CA THR A 28 -4.15 7.45 -5.18
C THR A 28 -2.98 8.28 -4.67
N GLY A 29 -1.82 7.67 -4.37
CA GLY A 29 -0.62 8.40 -3.97
C GLY A 29 -0.16 9.39 -5.04
N LEU A 30 -0.17 8.97 -6.32
CA LEU A 30 0.16 9.85 -7.44
C LEU A 30 -0.82 11.02 -7.54
N LEU A 31 -2.13 10.75 -7.46
CA LEU A 31 -3.14 11.81 -7.48
C LEU A 31 -2.95 12.79 -6.33
N PHE A 32 -2.79 12.30 -5.10
CA PHE A 32 -2.67 13.14 -3.92
C PHE A 32 -1.38 13.95 -3.89
N ASN A 33 -0.27 13.45 -4.43
CA ASN A 33 0.97 14.23 -4.56
C ASN A 33 0.78 15.53 -5.36
N TYR A 34 -0.13 15.57 -6.34
CA TYR A 34 -0.46 16.80 -7.06
C TYR A 34 -1.34 17.77 -6.26
N PHE A 35 -2.11 17.27 -5.28
CA PHE A 35 -3.08 18.06 -4.51
C PHE A 35 -2.63 18.44 -3.09
N ILE A 36 -1.45 17.96 -2.64
CA ILE A 36 -0.89 18.20 -1.30
C ILE A 36 -0.86 19.69 -0.92
N GLY A 37 -0.64 20.59 -1.87
CA GLY A 37 -0.59 22.03 -1.62
C GLY A 37 -1.94 22.72 -1.38
N PHE A 38 -3.06 22.11 -1.78
CA PHE A 38 -4.37 22.77 -1.75
C PHE A 38 -5.21 22.44 -0.52
N PHE A 39 -5.04 21.26 0.09
CA PHE A 39 -5.94 20.79 1.14
C PHE A 39 -5.25 19.94 2.21
N GLN A 40 -4.47 20.59 3.07
CA GLN A 40 -3.83 19.97 4.24
C GLN A 40 -4.81 19.14 5.09
N SER A 41 -6.03 19.66 5.34
CA SER A 41 -7.05 18.96 6.14
C SER A 41 -7.60 17.69 5.48
N ILE A 42 -7.63 17.62 4.14
CA ILE A 42 -8.10 16.43 3.41
C ILE A 42 -7.07 15.30 3.52
N TYR A 43 -5.81 15.64 3.77
CA TYR A 43 -4.71 14.69 3.80
C TYR A 43 -4.82 13.70 4.97
N ALA A 44 -5.30 14.15 6.14
CA ALA A 44 -5.60 13.26 7.27
C ALA A 44 -6.78 12.31 6.98
N PHE A 45 -7.85 12.80 6.34
CA PHE A 45 -8.98 11.96 5.92
C PHE A 45 -8.55 10.91 4.89
N TYR A 46 -7.65 11.27 3.98
CA TYR A 46 -7.08 10.36 3.00
C TYR A 46 -6.33 9.21 3.67
N SER A 47 -5.52 9.49 4.70
CA SER A 47 -4.84 8.46 5.48
C SER A 47 -5.81 7.48 6.12
N ILE A 48 -6.87 7.98 6.77
CA ILE A 48 -7.89 7.12 7.40
C ILE A 48 -8.60 6.26 6.34
N ALA A 49 -8.98 6.85 5.21
CA ALA A 49 -9.60 6.12 4.10
C ALA A 49 -8.69 4.99 3.58
N MET A 50 -7.38 5.27 3.44
CA MET A 50 -6.43 4.25 2.97
C MET A 50 -6.12 3.19 4.02
N ILE A 51 -6.16 3.50 5.31
CA ILE A 51 -6.10 2.50 6.39
C ILE A 51 -7.27 1.51 6.26
N MET A 52 -8.49 2.02 6.15
CA MET A 52 -9.68 1.19 5.98
C MET A 52 -9.62 0.35 4.70
N PHE A 53 -9.27 0.99 3.59
CA PHE A 53 -9.14 0.33 2.29
C PHE A 53 -8.09 -0.78 2.32
N TRP A 54 -6.90 -0.52 2.86
CA TRP A 54 -5.80 -1.47 2.85
C TRP A 54 -6.03 -2.63 3.82
N THR A 55 -6.73 -2.38 4.93
CA THR A 55 -7.24 -3.43 5.82
C THR A 55 -8.25 -4.31 5.10
N PHE A 56 -9.20 -3.71 4.37
CA PHE A 56 -10.15 -4.46 3.54
C PHE A 56 -9.44 -5.26 2.43
N ALA A 57 -8.42 -4.69 1.79
CA ALA A 57 -7.60 -5.40 0.82
C ALA A 57 -6.97 -6.64 1.46
N GLY A 58 -6.33 -6.51 2.63
CA GLY A 58 -5.83 -7.63 3.41
C GLY A 58 -6.88 -8.72 3.60
N PHE A 59 -8.07 -8.35 4.09
CA PHE A 59 -9.20 -9.28 4.29
C PHE A 59 -9.58 -10.02 3.01
N TYR A 60 -9.72 -9.28 1.90
CA TYR A 60 -10.04 -9.85 0.60
C TYR A 60 -9.00 -10.89 0.17
N PHE A 61 -7.71 -10.55 0.23
CA PHE A 61 -6.63 -11.46 -0.16
C PHE A 61 -6.54 -12.70 0.74
N GLY A 62 -6.69 -12.53 2.05
CA GLY A 62 -6.66 -13.61 3.04
C GLY A 62 -7.78 -14.62 2.84
N ARG A 63 -8.97 -14.12 2.48
CA ARG A 63 -10.15 -14.96 2.22
C ARG A 63 -10.13 -15.58 0.83
N ALA A 64 -9.80 -14.82 -0.21
CA ALA A 64 -10.04 -15.23 -1.60
C ALA A 64 -8.91 -16.06 -2.22
N ILE A 65 -7.67 -15.96 -1.72
CA ILE A 65 -6.49 -16.53 -2.41
C ILE A 65 -5.74 -17.54 -1.54
N PRO A 66 -6.01 -18.85 -1.68
CA PRO A 66 -5.14 -19.90 -1.18
C PRO A 66 -3.99 -20.22 -2.18
N PRO A 67 -2.83 -20.72 -1.71
CA PRO A 67 -2.41 -20.86 -0.32
C PRO A 67 -2.04 -19.50 0.33
N LEU A 68 -1.92 -19.47 1.67
CA LEU A 68 -1.72 -18.25 2.46
C LEU A 68 -0.57 -17.37 1.95
N TRP A 69 0.60 -17.95 1.73
CA TRP A 69 1.78 -17.22 1.27
C TRP A 69 1.54 -16.52 -0.08
N LYS A 70 0.74 -17.12 -0.98
CA LYS A 70 0.45 -16.55 -2.30
C LYS A 70 -0.45 -15.33 -2.18
N GLY A 71 -1.50 -15.40 -1.38
CA GLY A 71 -2.38 -14.25 -1.12
C GLY A 71 -1.62 -13.09 -0.48
N PHE A 72 -0.74 -13.40 0.47
CA PHE A 72 0.06 -12.40 1.17
C PHE A 72 1.06 -11.70 0.24
N LEU A 73 1.83 -12.46 -0.54
CA LEU A 73 2.81 -11.91 -1.48
C LEU A 73 2.16 -11.14 -2.62
N LEU A 74 1.03 -11.63 -3.16
CA LEU A 74 0.33 -10.91 -4.23
C LEU A 74 -0.20 -9.57 -3.74
N GLY A 75 -0.83 -9.53 -2.56
CA GLY A 75 -1.39 -8.31 -1.99
C GLY A 75 -0.34 -7.26 -1.63
N ASN A 76 0.88 -7.70 -1.26
CA ASN A 76 1.98 -6.80 -0.89
C ASN A 76 3.08 -6.70 -1.96
N SER A 77 2.84 -7.17 -3.18
CA SER A 77 3.89 -7.24 -4.22
C SER A 77 4.45 -5.85 -4.56
N LEU A 78 3.57 -4.88 -4.83
CA LEU A 78 3.98 -3.50 -5.10
C LEU A 78 4.47 -2.78 -3.85
N TRP A 79 3.90 -3.07 -2.68
CA TRP A 79 4.41 -2.56 -1.40
C TRP A 79 5.87 -2.98 -1.18
N LEU A 80 6.18 -4.26 -1.40
CA LEU A 80 7.53 -4.80 -1.23
C LEU A 80 8.49 -4.25 -2.28
N LEU A 81 8.05 -4.15 -3.54
CA LEU A 81 8.84 -3.53 -4.60
C LEU A 81 9.17 -2.07 -4.24
N SER A 82 8.18 -1.31 -3.79
CA SER A 82 8.34 0.08 -3.35
C SER A 82 9.34 0.18 -2.20
N LEU A 83 9.24 -0.72 -1.21
CA LEU A 83 10.17 -0.77 -0.08
C LEU A 83 11.61 -1.07 -0.52
N LEU A 84 11.80 -2.04 -1.41
CA LEU A 84 13.12 -2.38 -1.94
C LEU A 84 13.74 -1.21 -2.74
N LEU A 85 12.93 -0.52 -3.53
CA LEU A 85 13.37 0.69 -4.23
C LEU A 85 13.71 1.81 -3.24
N PHE A 86 12.97 1.93 -2.13
CA PHE A 86 13.25 2.92 -1.10
C PHE A 86 14.61 2.65 -0.44
N PHE A 87 14.86 1.41 0.00
CA PHE A 87 16.17 1.01 0.52
C PHE A 87 17.29 1.27 -0.48
N HIS A 88 17.08 0.92 -1.75
CA HIS A 88 18.07 1.14 -2.80
C HIS A 88 18.40 2.64 -2.97
N GLN A 89 17.38 3.51 -3.06
CA GLN A 89 17.60 4.93 -3.29
C GLN A 89 18.15 5.67 -2.06
N PHE A 90 17.66 5.34 -0.86
CA PHE A 90 17.96 6.14 0.33
C PHE A 90 19.08 5.58 1.20
N GLN A 91 19.32 4.27 1.19
CA GLN A 91 20.33 3.63 2.05
C GLN A 91 21.59 3.18 1.30
N ILE A 92 21.48 2.85 0.01
CA ILE A 92 22.61 2.32 -0.77
C ILE A 92 23.24 3.41 -1.65
N MET A 93 22.44 4.23 -2.30
CA MET A 93 22.92 5.28 -3.21
C MET A 93 23.37 6.53 -2.46
N THR A 94 24.50 7.11 -2.91
CA THR A 94 24.91 8.47 -2.54
C THR A 94 23.93 9.48 -3.14
N GLU A 95 23.88 10.70 -2.59
CA GLU A 95 22.96 11.74 -3.05
C GLU A 95 23.06 12.01 -4.56
N GLU A 96 24.29 12.05 -5.09
CA GLU A 96 24.57 12.24 -6.52
C GLU A 96 24.10 11.07 -7.40
N GLY A 97 24.01 9.86 -6.83
CA GLY A 97 23.56 8.65 -7.51
C GLY A 97 22.05 8.41 -7.48
N ARG A 98 21.29 9.23 -6.75
CA ARG A 98 19.84 9.05 -6.60
C ARG A 98 19.10 9.47 -7.85
N SER A 99 18.17 8.62 -8.30
CA SER A 99 17.23 8.97 -9.35
C SER A 99 15.97 9.55 -8.73
N VAL A 100 15.66 10.82 -9.03
CA VAL A 100 14.46 11.52 -8.54
C VAL A 100 13.18 10.73 -8.85
N ILE A 101 13.08 10.15 -10.05
CA ILE A 101 11.91 9.39 -10.47
C ILE A 101 11.77 8.10 -9.66
N ILE A 102 12.86 7.34 -9.50
CA ILE A 102 12.81 6.09 -8.75
C ILE A 102 12.57 6.36 -7.27
N ALA A 103 13.18 7.40 -6.72
CA ALA A 103 12.96 7.85 -5.34
C ALA A 103 11.50 8.23 -5.10
N ALA A 104 10.88 9.01 -6.00
CA ALA A 104 9.46 9.37 -5.88
C ALA A 104 8.55 8.12 -5.98
N LEU A 105 8.82 7.23 -6.93
CA LEU A 105 8.05 5.98 -7.07
C LEU A 105 8.21 5.06 -5.86
N ALA A 106 9.39 5.05 -5.23
CA ALA A 106 9.66 4.31 -4.02
C ALA A 106 8.94 4.87 -2.79
N GLN A 107 8.34 6.06 -2.85
CA GLN A 107 7.63 6.64 -1.70
C GLN A 107 6.14 6.74 -1.94
N VAL A 108 5.73 7.00 -3.18
CA VAL A 108 4.34 7.31 -3.54
C VAL A 108 3.35 6.24 -3.08
N TYR A 109 3.77 4.98 -3.02
CA TYR A 109 2.92 3.86 -2.62
C TYR A 109 2.47 3.95 -1.15
N VAL A 110 3.30 4.51 -0.28
CA VAL A 110 3.03 4.64 1.15
C VAL A 110 2.67 6.08 1.56
N THR A 111 2.68 7.03 0.62
CA THR A 111 2.38 8.44 0.85
C THR A 111 1.08 8.70 1.59
N ALA A 112 0.06 7.83 1.44
CA ALA A 112 -1.18 7.95 2.20
C ALA A 112 -0.99 7.81 3.72
N TYR A 113 0.06 7.13 4.16
CA TYR A 113 0.34 6.86 5.56
C TYR A 113 1.22 7.94 6.21
N THR A 114 1.93 8.73 5.41
CA THR A 114 2.90 9.71 5.90
C THR A 114 2.32 10.77 6.86
N PRO A 115 1.06 11.23 6.72
CA PRO A 115 0.49 12.23 7.65
C PRO A 115 0.34 11.70 9.06
N ILE A 116 -0.20 10.48 9.19
CA ILE A 116 -0.42 9.88 10.49
C ILE A 116 0.92 9.59 11.16
N THR A 117 1.90 9.11 10.39
CA THR A 117 3.23 8.86 10.96
C THR A 117 3.97 10.14 11.29
N ALA A 118 3.82 11.21 10.50
CA ALA A 118 4.38 12.52 10.81
C ALA A 118 3.81 13.05 12.14
N LEU A 119 2.49 12.98 12.34
CA LEU A 119 1.84 13.36 13.60
C LEU A 119 2.37 12.55 14.79
N VAL A 120 2.60 11.25 14.62
CA VAL A 120 3.18 10.39 15.67
C VAL A 120 4.63 10.78 15.99
N VAL A 121 5.44 11.06 14.96
CA VAL A 121 6.85 11.45 15.12
C VAL A 121 6.96 12.84 15.77
N GLU A 122 6.11 13.79 15.39
CA GLU A 122 6.01 15.12 16.00
C GLU A 122 5.57 15.03 17.47
N ALA A 123 4.55 14.21 17.77
CA ALA A 123 4.08 14.00 19.13
C ALA A 123 5.12 13.33 20.05
N ALA A 124 6.12 12.66 19.48
CA ALA A 124 7.23 12.06 20.22
C ALA A 124 8.36 13.07 20.56
N ASP A 125 8.10 14.38 20.39
CA ASP A 125 9.00 15.49 20.75
C ASP A 125 10.36 15.46 20.04
N ASN A 126 10.36 14.99 18.79
CA ASN A 126 11.54 15.03 17.94
C ASN A 126 11.76 16.44 17.41
N THR A 127 12.78 17.12 17.94
CA THR A 127 13.18 18.48 17.50
C THR A 127 13.70 18.52 16.06
N VAL A 128 14.08 17.37 15.49
CA VAL A 128 14.47 17.20 14.09
C VAL A 128 13.72 16.01 13.51
N VAL A 129 12.80 16.29 12.57
CA VAL A 129 12.04 15.26 11.86
C VAL A 129 12.72 15.01 10.51
N THR A 130 13.24 13.80 10.32
CA THR A 130 13.81 13.37 9.02
C THR A 130 12.78 12.59 8.20
N GLU A 131 12.96 12.57 6.89
CA GLU A 131 12.11 11.80 5.99
C GLU A 131 12.10 10.30 6.34
N GLU A 132 13.25 9.75 6.69
CA GLU A 132 13.39 8.35 7.11
C GLU A 132 12.56 8.02 8.36
N MET A 133 12.50 8.93 9.32
CA MET A 133 11.70 8.78 10.55
C MET A 133 10.20 8.70 10.25
N ILE A 134 9.73 9.27 9.13
CA ILE A 134 8.32 9.20 8.71
C ILE A 134 8.09 7.98 7.81
N MET A 135 9.01 7.73 6.88
CA MET A 135 8.84 6.73 5.82
C MET A 135 8.91 5.30 6.34
N TYR A 136 9.86 4.95 7.23
CA TYR A 136 9.91 3.60 7.79
C TYR A 136 8.64 3.23 8.57
N PRO A 137 8.15 4.07 9.51
CA PRO A 137 6.86 3.81 10.14
C PRO A 137 5.70 3.75 9.16
N SER A 138 5.71 4.52 8.06
CA SER A 138 4.65 4.47 7.05
C SER A 138 4.57 3.10 6.38
N TYR A 139 5.73 2.56 5.99
CA TYR A 139 5.83 1.20 5.45
C TYR A 139 5.34 0.15 6.44
N MET A 140 5.75 0.25 7.70
CA MET A 140 5.37 -0.70 8.75
C MET A 140 3.88 -0.64 9.08
N LEU A 141 3.30 0.57 9.20
CA LEU A 141 1.89 0.76 9.49
C LEU A 141 1.01 0.24 8.35
N MET A 142 1.42 0.47 7.10
CA MET A 142 0.72 -0.07 5.93
C MET A 142 0.76 -1.60 5.91
N LEU A 143 1.92 -2.22 6.19
CA LEU A 143 2.02 -3.67 6.30
C LEU A 143 1.15 -4.21 7.44
N PHE A 144 1.20 -3.58 8.60
CA PHE A 144 0.42 -3.96 9.78
C PHE A 144 -1.07 -3.99 9.48
N ASN A 145 -1.61 -2.94 8.85
CA ASN A 145 -3.02 -2.89 8.47
C ASN A 145 -3.42 -4.00 7.49
N PHE A 146 -2.55 -4.30 6.52
CA PHE A 146 -2.77 -5.42 5.62
C PHE A 146 -2.82 -6.74 6.39
N VAL A 147 -1.86 -6.98 7.29
CA VAL A 147 -1.76 -8.20 8.11
C VAL A 147 -3.02 -8.39 8.95
N LEU A 148 -3.50 -7.33 9.61
CA LEU A 148 -4.75 -7.38 10.39
C LEU A 148 -5.93 -7.84 9.55
N GLY A 149 -6.12 -7.19 8.40
CA GLY A 149 -7.15 -7.58 7.45
C GLY A 149 -6.99 -9.03 6.98
N PHE A 150 -5.77 -9.39 6.57
CA PHE A 150 -5.44 -10.69 6.03
C PHE A 150 -5.71 -11.82 7.01
N ALA A 151 -5.30 -11.66 8.27
CA ALA A 151 -5.59 -12.61 9.34
C ALA A 151 -7.10 -12.79 9.54
N ALA A 152 -7.87 -11.70 9.58
CA ALA A 152 -9.33 -11.76 9.69
C ALA A 152 -9.98 -12.47 8.49
N GLY A 153 -9.47 -12.23 7.27
CA GLY A 153 -9.95 -12.90 6.06
C GLY A 153 -9.66 -14.40 6.04
N VAL A 154 -8.47 -14.79 6.49
CA VAL A 154 -8.08 -16.19 6.65
C VAL A 154 -8.97 -16.89 7.67
N TYR A 155 -9.20 -16.26 8.82
CA TYR A 155 -10.08 -16.78 9.87
C TYR A 155 -11.51 -16.97 9.37
N ALA A 156 -12.05 -15.99 8.64
CA ALA A 156 -13.40 -16.08 8.07
C ALA A 156 -13.52 -17.24 7.06
N ARG A 157 -12.47 -17.54 6.30
CA ARG A 157 -12.45 -18.66 5.34
C ARG A 157 -12.48 -20.02 6.04
N THR A 158 -11.80 -20.18 7.18
CA THR A 158 -11.71 -21.49 7.86
C THR A 158 -12.95 -21.87 8.66
N ARG A 159 -13.90 -20.94 8.81
CA ARG A 159 -15.16 -21.13 9.55
C ARG A 159 -16.39 -21.37 8.66
N MET A 160 -16.22 -21.37 7.33
CA MET A 160 -17.27 -21.67 6.35
C MET A 160 -17.06 -23.07 5.79
#